data_AF-A0A0Q9Q1M0-F1
#
_entry.id   AF-A0A0Q9Q1M0-F1
#
_cell.length_a   1.000
_cell.length_b   1.000
_cell.length_c   1.000
_cell.angle_alpha   90.00
_cell.angle_beta   90.00
_cell.angle_gamma   90.00
#
_symmetry.space_group_name_H-M   'P 1'
#
loop_
_entity.id
_entity.type
_entity.pdbx_description
1 polymer ?
#
loop_
_entity_poly.entity_id
_entity_poly.type
_entity_poly.pdbx_seq_one_letter_code
_entity_poly.pdbx_strand_id
1 'polypeptide(L)'
;MHAPTPLKAWGRALAVAAVLLALSVVAPGGAGAAAEAGDPALALVQRFGMGRGLETLANEAAAGTVTYGSLSRKHGVAAAKQLVATEIHRLLPDYQARWEQNLAAVYAKHFAPDELRSLAAQGKRSPYAAKFSATHAAVASDMRAASSGLLRQLVTEALLRAWNK
;
A
#
# COMPACT_ATOMS: atom_id res chain seq x y z
N MET A 1 -13.60 -26.17 -0.20
CA MET A 1 -13.47 -24.69 -0.23
C MET A 1 -11.98 -24.35 -0.09
N HIS A 2 -11.29 -24.03 -1.19
CA HIS A 2 -9.86 -23.69 -1.16
C HIS A 2 -9.70 -22.25 -0.64
N ALA A 3 -9.14 -22.09 0.56
CA ALA A 3 -8.72 -20.78 1.04
C ALA A 3 -7.59 -20.26 0.12
N PRO A 4 -7.67 -19.05 -0.44
CA PRO A 4 -6.57 -18.51 -1.23
C PRO A 4 -5.33 -18.38 -0.33
N THR A 5 -4.20 -18.92 -0.76
CA THR A 5 -2.93 -18.79 -0.06
C THR A 5 -2.53 -17.32 0.08
N PRO A 6 -1.93 -16.90 1.21
CA PRO A 6 -1.58 -15.51 1.50
C PRO A 6 -0.51 -14.92 0.57
N LEU A 7 -0.03 -15.69 -0.40
CA LEU A 7 0.91 -15.29 -1.45
C LEU A 7 0.22 -14.50 -2.56
N LYS A 8 -1.07 -14.75 -2.83
CA LYS A 8 -1.78 -14.14 -3.98
C LYS A 8 -2.31 -12.73 -3.70
N ALA A 9 -2.64 -12.43 -2.44
CA ALA A 9 -3.15 -11.14 -1.98
C ALA A 9 -2.10 -10.01 -2.10
N TRP A 10 -0.86 -10.32 -1.73
CA TRP A 10 0.25 -9.37 -1.75
C TRP A 10 0.67 -8.95 -3.16
N GLY A 11 0.61 -9.88 -4.12
CA GLY A 11 0.91 -9.60 -5.53
C GLY A 11 -0.15 -8.74 -6.23
N ARG A 12 -1.43 -8.83 -5.82
CA ARG A 12 -2.53 -8.07 -6.45
C ARG A 12 -2.66 -6.65 -5.88
N ALA A 13 -2.52 -6.47 -4.57
CA ALA A 13 -2.62 -5.15 -3.94
C ALA A 13 -1.49 -4.19 -4.37
N LEU A 14 -0.27 -4.70 -4.59
CA LEU A 14 0.86 -3.90 -5.09
C LEU A 14 0.83 -3.68 -6.61
N ALA A 15 0.03 -4.46 -7.37
CA ALA A 15 -0.16 -4.26 -8.81
C ALA A 15 -1.15 -3.12 -9.11
N VAL A 16 -2.15 -2.89 -8.26
CA VAL A 16 -3.14 -1.79 -8.44
C VAL A 16 -2.48 -0.40 -8.32
N ALA A 17 -1.39 -0.28 -7.56
CA ALA A 17 -0.62 0.97 -7.45
C ALA A 17 0.08 1.39 -8.76
N ALA A 18 0.28 0.48 -9.73
CA ALA A 18 1.03 0.74 -10.95
C ALA A 18 0.19 1.29 -12.13
N VAL A 19 -1.15 1.23 -12.06
CA VAL A 19 -2.01 1.44 -13.26
C VAL A 19 -2.53 2.87 -13.43
N LEU A 20 -2.42 3.75 -12.43
CA LEU A 20 -2.94 5.13 -12.53
C LEU A 20 -1.93 6.15 -13.08
N LEU A 21 -1.10 5.73 -14.04
CA LEU A 21 -0.06 6.57 -14.66
C LEU A 21 -0.44 6.94 -16.10
N ALA A 22 -1.71 7.29 -16.30
CA ALA A 22 -2.32 7.41 -17.64
C ALA A 22 -2.88 8.79 -18.01
N LEU A 23 -3.08 9.74 -17.10
CA LEU A 23 -3.49 11.09 -17.53
C LEU A 23 -2.88 12.19 -16.65
N SER A 24 -1.81 12.80 -17.14
CA SER A 24 -1.47 14.17 -16.76
C SER A 24 -0.95 14.88 -17.99
N VAL A 25 -1.80 15.76 -18.52
CA VAL A 25 -1.45 16.74 -19.55
C VAL A 25 -0.28 17.59 -19.03
N VAL A 26 0.80 17.67 -19.80
CA VAL A 26 1.99 18.42 -19.43
C VAL A 26 1.78 19.90 -19.81
N ALA A 27 1.96 20.81 -18.85
CA ALA A 27 2.21 22.22 -19.13
C ALA A 27 3.72 22.47 -18.98
N PRO A 28 4.38 23.24 -19.87
CA PRO A 28 5.78 23.57 -19.73
C PRO A 28 5.93 24.85 -18.89
N GLY A 29 6.75 24.82 -17.85
CA GLY A 29 7.19 26.06 -17.19
C GLY A 29 7.70 25.87 -15.77
N GLY A 30 9.00 26.10 -15.58
CA GLY A 30 9.59 26.34 -14.25
C GLY A 30 10.65 25.32 -13.82
N ALA A 31 11.88 25.50 -14.30
CA ALA A 31 13.06 24.94 -13.64
C ALA A 31 13.27 25.70 -12.32
N GLY A 32 13.27 24.95 -11.23
CA GLY A 32 13.41 25.44 -9.86
C GLY A 32 13.19 24.29 -8.91
N ALA A 33 14.00 23.23 -9.05
CA ALA A 33 14.07 22.17 -8.07
C ALA A 33 14.67 22.76 -6.79
N ALA A 34 13.83 23.39 -5.97
CA ALA A 34 14.05 23.41 -4.55
C ALA A 34 14.19 21.93 -4.15
N ALA A 35 15.41 21.52 -3.84
CA ALA A 35 15.63 20.28 -3.13
C ALA A 35 14.91 20.44 -1.80
N GLU A 36 13.64 20.01 -1.74
CA GLU A 36 12.94 19.90 -0.48
C GLU A 36 13.84 19.06 0.43
N ALA A 37 14.18 19.61 1.60
CA ALA A 37 14.93 18.95 2.65
C ALA A 37 14.10 17.83 3.32
N GLY A 38 13.38 17.05 2.51
CA GLY A 38 12.53 15.94 2.89
C GLY A 38 13.08 14.60 2.39
N ASP A 39 12.55 13.51 2.94
CA ASP A 39 12.90 12.15 2.53
C ASP A 39 12.44 11.91 1.07
N PRO A 40 13.38 11.71 0.12
CA PRO A 40 13.04 11.54 -1.29
C PRO A 40 12.26 10.25 -1.55
N ALA A 41 12.38 9.23 -0.69
CA ALA A 41 11.60 8.00 -0.80
C ALA A 41 10.14 8.25 -0.38
N LEU A 42 9.93 8.99 0.71
CA LEU A 42 8.58 9.34 1.16
C LEU A 42 7.87 10.25 0.17
N ALA A 43 8.59 11.24 -0.39
CA ALA A 43 8.06 12.11 -1.44
C ALA A 43 7.61 11.31 -2.67
N LEU A 44 8.41 10.32 -3.09
CA LEU A 44 8.05 9.41 -4.18
C LEU A 44 6.77 8.60 -3.86
N VAL A 45 6.71 8.01 -2.66
CA VAL A 45 5.57 7.20 -2.20
C VAL A 45 4.28 8.02 -2.19
N GLN A 46 4.31 9.22 -1.62
CA GLN A 46 3.15 10.10 -1.51
C GLN A 46 2.71 10.63 -2.87
N ARG A 47 3.66 11.11 -3.70
CA ARG A 47 3.36 11.68 -5.01
C ARG A 47 2.62 10.72 -5.94
N PHE A 48 3.00 9.44 -5.93
CA PHE A 48 2.34 8.43 -6.76
C PHE A 48 1.25 7.64 -6.01
N GLY A 49 0.98 7.99 -4.75
CA GLY A 49 -0.01 7.31 -3.91
C GLY A 49 0.25 5.81 -3.79
N MET A 50 1.53 5.42 -3.67
CA MET A 50 1.95 4.01 -3.62
C MET A 50 1.46 3.30 -2.35
N GLY A 51 1.13 4.07 -1.30
CA GLY A 51 0.55 3.57 -0.05
C GLY A 51 -0.94 3.20 -0.14
N ARG A 52 -1.67 3.57 -1.21
CA ARG A 52 -3.14 3.42 -1.29
C ARG A 52 -3.64 1.97 -1.27
N GLY A 53 -2.76 0.99 -1.50
CA GLY A 53 -3.12 -0.44 -1.48
C GLY A 53 -3.41 -1.01 -0.09
N LEU A 54 -3.17 -0.26 1.00
CA LEU A 54 -3.32 -0.76 2.37
C LEU A 54 -4.74 -1.24 2.67
N GLU A 55 -5.77 -0.48 2.27
CA GLU A 55 -7.17 -0.84 2.52
C GLU A 55 -7.54 -2.17 1.86
N THR A 56 -7.17 -2.33 0.58
CA THR A 56 -7.42 -3.58 -0.16
C THR A 56 -6.71 -4.75 0.52
N LEU A 57 -5.44 -4.56 0.88
CA LEU A 57 -4.65 -5.61 1.53
C LEU A 57 -5.23 -6.00 2.90
N ALA A 58 -5.68 -5.03 3.68
CA ALA A 58 -6.33 -5.27 4.97
C ALA A 58 -7.64 -6.04 4.82
N ASN A 59 -8.48 -5.67 3.84
CA ASN A 59 -9.72 -6.38 3.55
C ASN A 59 -9.48 -7.83 3.12
N GLU A 60 -8.51 -8.06 2.23
CA GLU A 60 -8.14 -9.41 1.79
C GLU A 60 -7.56 -10.25 2.95
N ALA A 61 -6.71 -9.65 3.79
CA ALA A 61 -6.16 -10.31 4.96
C ALA A 61 -7.25 -10.66 5.98
N ALA A 62 -8.19 -9.75 6.24
CA ALA A 62 -9.31 -9.99 7.16
C ALA A 62 -10.21 -11.13 6.68
N ALA A 63 -10.54 -11.17 5.37
CA ALA A 63 -11.37 -12.22 4.78
C ALA A 63 -10.76 -13.63 4.91
N GLY A 64 -9.43 -13.72 5.05
CA GLY A 64 -8.71 -14.98 5.28
C GLY A 64 -8.75 -15.48 6.74
N THR A 65 -9.38 -14.76 7.67
CA THR A 65 -9.38 -15.11 9.10
C THR A 65 -10.57 -15.97 9.53
N VAL A 66 -10.37 -16.77 10.57
CA VAL A 66 -11.46 -17.53 11.21
C VAL A 66 -12.53 -16.61 11.80
N THR A 67 -12.12 -15.47 12.40
CA THR A 67 -13.04 -14.48 12.96
C THR A 67 -13.99 -13.91 11.90
N TYR A 68 -13.48 -13.59 10.71
CA TYR A 68 -14.32 -13.18 9.58
C TYR A 68 -15.31 -14.28 9.17
N GLY A 69 -14.86 -15.54 9.14
CA GLY A 69 -15.74 -16.68 8.91
C GLY A 69 -16.86 -16.78 9.94
N SER A 70 -16.56 -16.53 11.21
CA SER A 70 -17.55 -16.50 12.29
C SER A 70 -18.54 -15.32 12.17
N LEU A 71 -18.06 -14.12 11.84
CA LEU A 71 -18.91 -12.96 11.52
C LEU A 71 -19.86 -13.26 10.35
N SER A 72 -19.34 -13.90 9.31
CA SER A 72 -20.11 -14.29 8.12
C SER A 72 -21.22 -15.28 8.44
N ARG A 73 -20.99 -16.20 9.38
CA ARG A 73 -22.05 -17.12 9.86
C ARG A 73 -23.10 -16.42 10.72
N LYS A 74 -22.69 -15.44 11.54
CA LYS A 74 -23.58 -14.68 12.44
C LYS A 74 -24.48 -13.70 11.70
N HIS A 75 -23.95 -12.98 10.71
CA HIS A 75 -24.65 -11.86 10.05
C HIS A 75 -24.93 -12.08 8.55
N GLY A 76 -24.41 -13.16 7.96
CA GLY A 76 -24.35 -13.33 6.52
C GLY A 76 -23.10 -12.69 5.89
N VAL A 77 -22.68 -13.21 4.74
CA VAL A 77 -21.41 -12.85 4.08
C VAL A 77 -21.36 -11.36 3.69
N ALA A 78 -22.44 -10.83 3.12
CA ALA A 78 -22.49 -9.44 2.66
C ALA A 78 -22.40 -8.45 3.84
N ALA A 79 -23.15 -8.70 4.92
CA ALA A 79 -23.12 -7.87 6.12
C ALA A 79 -21.74 -7.95 6.80
N ALA A 80 -21.15 -9.14 6.95
CA ALA A 80 -19.82 -9.29 7.53
C ALA A 80 -18.75 -8.53 6.73
N LYS A 81 -18.80 -8.60 5.38
CA LYS A 81 -17.93 -7.83 4.51
C LYS A 81 -18.06 -6.32 4.77
N GLN A 82 -19.29 -5.82 4.81
CA GLN A 82 -19.55 -4.40 5.01
C GLN A 82 -19.09 -3.92 6.40
N LEU A 83 -19.38 -4.68 7.46
CA LEU A 83 -18.96 -4.35 8.83
C LEU A 83 -17.43 -4.24 8.92
N VAL A 84 -16.71 -5.25 8.44
CA VAL A 84 -15.25 -5.27 8.50
C VAL A 84 -14.63 -4.19 7.62
N ALA A 85 -15.12 -4.01 6.39
CA ALA A 85 -14.63 -2.97 5.50
C ALA A 85 -14.82 -1.56 6.09
N THR A 86 -15.96 -1.32 6.75
CA THR A 86 -16.25 -0.04 7.41
C THR A 86 -15.26 0.24 8.55
N GLU A 87 -14.97 -0.76 9.39
CA GLU A 87 -14.02 -0.58 10.49
C GLU A 87 -12.58 -0.45 10.00
N ILE A 88 -12.19 -1.17 8.93
CA ILE A 88 -10.89 -0.96 8.26
C ILE A 88 -10.79 0.48 7.75
N HIS A 89 -11.81 0.95 7.01
CA HIS A 89 -11.82 2.29 6.45
C HIS A 89 -11.67 3.38 7.52
N ARG A 90 -12.35 3.21 8.66
CA ARG A 90 -12.26 4.12 9.81
C ARG A 90 -10.86 4.16 10.44
N LEU A 91 -10.17 3.03 10.47
CA LEU A 91 -8.84 2.93 11.08
C LEU A 91 -7.73 3.39 10.14
N LEU A 92 -7.94 3.38 8.82
CA LEU A 92 -6.88 3.70 7.84
C LEU A 92 -6.07 4.96 8.15
N PRO A 93 -6.66 6.12 8.54
CA PRO A 93 -5.90 7.33 8.82
C PRO A 93 -4.78 7.11 9.86
N ASP A 94 -5.01 6.24 10.86
CA ASP A 94 -4.06 5.95 11.95
C ASP A 94 -2.92 5.01 11.53
N TYR A 95 -3.08 4.31 10.41
CA TYR A 95 -2.14 3.30 9.90
C TYR A 95 -1.43 3.75 8.62
N GLN A 96 -2.03 4.65 7.84
CA GLN A 96 -1.56 5.07 6.51
C GLN A 96 -0.16 5.69 6.57
N ALA A 97 0.09 6.60 7.51
CA ALA A 97 1.38 7.26 7.63
C ALA A 97 2.52 6.28 7.94
N ARG A 98 2.30 5.34 8.87
CA ARG A 98 3.27 4.29 9.22
C ARG A 98 3.51 3.31 8.06
N TRP A 99 2.45 2.99 7.32
CA TRP A 99 2.54 2.17 6.12
C TRP A 99 3.39 2.83 5.03
N GLU A 100 3.16 4.12 4.77
CA GLU A 100 3.93 4.90 3.78
C GLU A 100 5.39 5.07 4.20
N GLN A 101 5.66 5.28 5.48
CA GLN A 101 7.03 5.32 6.02
C GLN A 101 7.75 3.99 5.82
N ASN A 102 7.10 2.86 6.09
CA ASN A 102 7.69 1.55 5.83
C ASN A 102 7.98 1.36 4.34
N LEU A 103 7.08 1.80 3.45
CA LEU A 103 7.28 1.71 2.02
C LEU A 103 8.45 2.58 1.55
N ALA A 104 8.55 3.81 2.07
CA ALA A 104 9.66 4.71 1.82
C ALA A 104 10.99 4.11 2.28
N ALA A 105 11.04 3.56 3.49
CA ALA A 105 12.23 2.90 4.03
C ALA A 105 12.65 1.68 3.19
N VAL A 106 11.68 0.94 2.63
CA VAL A 106 11.98 -0.15 1.69
C VAL A 106 12.58 0.39 0.39
N TYR A 107 11.98 1.41 -0.23
CA TYR A 107 12.53 2.02 -1.44
C TYR A 107 13.94 2.59 -1.23
N ALA A 108 14.21 3.20 -0.07
CA ALA A 108 15.53 3.71 0.29
C ALA A 108 16.63 2.65 0.40
N LYS A 109 16.28 1.36 0.55
CA LYS A 109 17.26 0.24 0.49
C LYS A 109 17.68 -0.10 -0.94
N HIS A 110 16.85 0.19 -1.92
CA HIS A 110 17.03 -0.24 -3.32
C HIS A 110 17.49 0.89 -4.24
N PHE A 111 17.31 2.14 -3.81
CA PHE A 111 17.60 3.33 -4.61
C PHE A 111 18.43 4.35 -3.82
N ALA A 112 19.37 4.98 -4.50
CA ALA A 112 20.06 6.14 -3.97
C ALA A 112 19.12 7.36 -3.93
N PRO A 113 19.37 8.35 -3.05
CA PRO A 113 18.57 9.56 -2.94
C PRO A 113 18.37 10.29 -4.28
N ASP A 114 19.40 10.38 -5.12
CA ASP A 114 19.31 11.04 -6.44
C ASP A 114 18.42 10.27 -7.41
N GLU A 115 18.45 8.94 -7.36
CA GLU A 115 17.57 8.09 -8.18
C GLU A 115 16.11 8.29 -7.77
N LEU A 116 15.83 8.32 -6.45
CA LEU A 116 14.50 8.57 -5.91
C LEU A 116 13.97 9.96 -6.29
N ARG A 117 14.81 11.00 -6.20
CA ARG A 117 14.43 12.36 -6.65
C ARG A 117 14.15 12.40 -8.14
N SER A 118 14.97 11.73 -8.96
CA SER A 118 14.75 11.63 -10.40
C SER A 118 13.43 10.92 -10.72
N LEU A 119 13.15 9.80 -10.05
CA LEU A 119 11.90 9.06 -10.19
C LEU A 119 10.70 9.89 -9.74
N ALA A 120 10.81 10.64 -8.63
CA ALA A 120 9.75 11.51 -8.14
C ALA A 120 9.46 12.65 -9.12
N ALA A 121 10.49 13.27 -9.69
CA ALA A 121 10.34 14.39 -10.62
C ALA A 121 9.88 13.97 -12.02
N GLN A 122 10.41 12.86 -12.54
CA GLN A 122 10.28 12.50 -13.95
C GLN A 122 9.41 11.25 -14.20
N GLY A 123 9.09 10.49 -13.16
CA GLY A 123 8.31 9.25 -13.27
C GLY A 123 8.90 8.29 -14.31
N LYS A 124 8.07 7.87 -15.28
CA LYS A 124 8.48 6.97 -16.37
C LYS A 124 9.56 7.53 -17.30
N ARG A 125 9.77 8.85 -17.32
CA ARG A 125 10.82 9.50 -18.13
C ARG A 125 12.18 9.49 -17.42
N SER A 126 12.21 9.10 -16.14
CA SER A 126 13.46 8.97 -15.40
C SER A 126 14.35 7.90 -16.05
N PRO A 127 15.67 8.12 -16.12
CA PRO A 127 16.62 7.08 -16.53
C PRO A 127 16.55 5.83 -15.62
N TYR A 128 16.01 5.97 -14.41
CA TYR A 128 15.88 4.89 -13.45
C TYR A 128 14.53 4.15 -13.52
N ALA A 129 13.64 4.48 -14.47
CA ALA A 129 12.30 3.87 -14.58
C ALA A 129 12.34 2.35 -14.85
N ALA A 130 13.32 1.89 -15.64
CA ALA A 130 13.52 0.46 -15.88
C ALA A 130 13.96 -0.28 -14.61
N LYS A 131 14.90 0.32 -13.85
CA LYS A 131 15.31 -0.19 -12.52
C LYS A 131 14.12 -0.22 -11.58
N PHE A 132 13.33 0.85 -11.49
CA PHE A 132 12.12 0.92 -10.66
C PHE A 132 11.14 -0.21 -10.93
N SER A 133 10.89 -0.51 -12.20
CA SER A 133 10.03 -1.63 -12.60
C SER A 133 10.61 -2.99 -12.20
N ALA A 134 11.92 -3.19 -12.39
CA ALA A 134 12.60 -4.44 -12.07
C ALA A 134 12.65 -4.71 -10.55
N THR A 135 12.71 -3.67 -9.72
CA THR A 135 12.79 -3.80 -8.25
C THR A 135 11.44 -4.10 -7.59
N HIS A 136 10.32 -4.06 -8.32
CA HIS A 136 8.97 -4.22 -7.75
C HIS A 136 8.81 -5.50 -6.92
N ALA A 137 9.30 -6.64 -7.40
CA ALA A 137 9.21 -7.92 -6.69
C ALA A 137 10.01 -7.93 -5.37
N ALA A 138 11.20 -7.34 -5.37
CA ALA A 138 12.03 -7.23 -4.16
C ALA A 138 11.39 -6.28 -3.14
N VAL A 139 10.89 -5.13 -3.59
CA VAL A 139 10.13 -4.18 -2.75
C VAL A 139 8.89 -4.84 -2.15
N ALA A 140 8.16 -5.66 -2.92
CA ALA A 140 6.99 -6.37 -2.42
C ALA A 140 7.35 -7.36 -1.30
N SER A 141 8.45 -8.09 -1.45
CA SER A 141 8.97 -9.01 -0.43
C SER A 141 9.40 -8.27 0.83
N ASP A 142 10.17 -7.18 0.68
CA ASP A 142 10.68 -6.41 1.81
C ASP A 142 9.56 -5.66 2.54
N MET A 143 8.59 -5.13 1.80
CA MET A 143 7.41 -4.51 2.39
C MET A 143 6.58 -5.52 3.19
N ARG A 144 6.57 -6.79 2.77
CA ARG A 144 5.95 -7.86 3.55
C ARG A 144 6.65 -8.10 4.87
N ALA A 145 7.97 -8.18 4.85
CA ALA A 145 8.75 -8.32 6.08
C ALA A 145 8.53 -7.11 7.01
N ALA A 146 8.63 -5.89 6.47
CA ALA A 146 8.56 -4.65 7.24
C ALA A 146 7.16 -4.33 7.80
N SER A 147 6.09 -4.68 7.09
CA SER A 147 4.74 -4.19 7.40
C SER A 147 3.73 -5.28 7.79
N SER A 148 4.15 -6.55 7.86
CA SER A 148 3.27 -7.64 8.29
C SER A 148 2.71 -7.45 9.71
N GLY A 149 3.49 -6.86 10.62
CA GLY A 149 3.04 -6.50 11.97
C GLY A 149 1.96 -5.42 11.95
N LEU A 150 2.21 -4.33 11.23
CA LEU A 150 1.29 -3.19 11.08
C LEU A 150 -0.05 -3.63 10.46
N LEU A 151 0.01 -4.43 9.38
CA LEU A 151 -1.18 -4.98 8.73
C LEU A 151 -1.99 -5.85 9.69
N ARG A 152 -1.32 -6.70 10.47
CA ARG A 152 -1.97 -7.57 11.44
C ARG A 152 -2.69 -6.77 12.52
N GLN A 153 -2.06 -5.72 13.05
CA GLN A 153 -2.68 -4.83 14.04
C GLN A 153 -3.97 -4.21 13.50
N LEU A 154 -3.91 -3.60 12.31
CA LEU A 154 -5.07 -3.02 11.63
C LEU A 154 -6.21 -4.04 11.48
N VAL A 155 -5.90 -5.24 10.96
CA VAL A 155 -6.90 -6.29 10.72
C VAL A 155 -7.50 -6.82 12.03
N THR A 156 -6.68 -7.07 13.04
CA THR A 156 -7.15 -7.52 14.35
C THR A 156 -8.08 -6.50 14.98
N GLU A 157 -7.71 -5.22 14.96
CA GLU A 157 -8.51 -4.16 15.53
C GLU A 157 -9.85 -4.00 14.79
N ALA A 158 -9.84 -4.01 13.45
CA ALA A 158 -11.06 -3.93 12.65
C ALA A 158 -12.00 -5.12 12.91
N LEU A 159 -11.47 -6.35 12.99
CA LEU A 159 -12.27 -7.54 13.29
C LEU A 159 -12.88 -7.50 14.70
N LEU A 160 -12.14 -7.02 15.70
CA LEU A 160 -12.64 -6.84 17.06
C LEU A 160 -13.76 -5.80 17.11
N ARG A 161 -13.59 -4.66 16.45
CA ARG A 161 -14.62 -3.61 16.37
C ARG A 161 -15.87 -4.10 15.64
N ALA A 162 -15.71 -4.87 14.56
CA ALA A 162 -16.81 -5.46 13.81
C ALA A 162 -17.54 -6.56 14.60
N TRP A 163 -16.83 -7.35 15.41
CA TRP A 163 -17.41 -8.39 16.26
C TRP A 163 -18.37 -7.83 17.31
N ASN A 164 -18.08 -6.63 17.81
CA ASN A 164 -18.87 -5.93 18.81
C ASN A 164 -20.06 -5.16 18.22
N LYS A 165 -20.40 -5.42 16.94
CA LYS A 165 -21.62 -4.96 16.28
C LYS A 165 -22.69 -6.06 16.29
#